data_AF-A0A7Y2UVU7-F1
#
_entry.id   AF-A0A7Y2UVU7-F1
#
_cell.length_a   1.000
_cell.length_b   1.000
_cell.length_c   1.000
_cell.angle_alpha   90.00
_cell.angle_beta   90.00
_cell.angle_gamma   90.00
#
_symmetry.space_group_name_H-M   'P 1'
#
loop_
_entity.id
_entity.type
_entity.pdbx_description
1 polymer ?
#
loop_
_entity_poly.entity_id
_entity_poly.type
_entity_poly.pdbx_seq_one_letter_code
_entity_poly.pdbx_strand_id
1 'polypeptide(L)' 'MENQYCKVGSTTHITSGSQASTRLESYYQTFVNMAADTRYSGTQLGDFFERKARILKKTMEELT' A
#
# COMPACT_ATOMS: atom_id res chain seq x y z
N MET A 1 19.22 25.86 0.22
CA MET A 1 18.11 25.07 -0.34
C MET A 1 18.69 23.73 -0.74
N GLU A 2 18.35 22.65 -0.04
CA GLU A 2 18.75 21.29 -0.44
C GLU A 2 17.97 20.87 -1.67
N ASN A 3 18.68 20.42 -2.71
CA ASN A 3 18.07 19.92 -3.93
C ASN A 3 17.35 18.59 -3.63
N GLN A 4 16.04 18.65 -3.37
CA GLN A 4 15.19 17.47 -3.33
C GLN A 4 15.04 16.92 -4.76
N TYR A 5 15.95 16.03 -5.14
CA TYR A 5 15.83 15.28 -6.39
C TYR A 5 14.65 14.32 -6.27
N CYS A 6 13.48 14.74 -6.76
CA CYS A 6 12.39 13.82 -7.05
C CYS A 6 12.94 12.77 -8.03
N LYS A 7 13.15 11.53 -7.56
CA LYS A 7 13.54 10.40 -8.41
C LYS A 7 12.34 9.95 -9.24
N VAL A 8 11.90 10.80 -10.16
CA VAL A 8 10.80 10.50 -11.08
C VAL A 8 11.26 9.35 -11.97
N GLY A 9 10.56 8.21 -11.92
CA GLY A 9 10.89 7.01 -12.70
C GLY A 9 11.77 5.97 -12.02
N SER A 10 12.20 6.15 -10.77
CA SER A 10 12.87 5.08 -10.02
C SER A 10 11.85 4.09 -9.47
N THR A 11 11.78 2.90 -10.06
CA THR A 11 10.96 1.80 -9.53
C THR A 11 11.75 1.02 -8.49
N THR A 12 11.27 1.01 -7.25
CA THR A 12 11.85 0.13 -6.24
C THR A 12 11.25 -1.26 -6.44
N HIS A 13 12.00 -2.14 -7.09
CA HIS A 13 11.57 -3.52 -7.24
C HIS A 13 11.36 -4.15 -5.87
N ILE A 14 10.27 -4.89 -5.71
CA ILE A 14 10.08 -5.76 -4.56
C ILE A 14 10.99 -6.97 -4.81
N THR A 15 12.21 -6.92 -4.26
CA THR A 15 13.20 -8.00 -4.37
C THR A 15 12.76 -9.22 -3.57
N SER A 16 13.10 -10.41 -4.08
CA SER A 16 12.55 -11.71 -3.67
C SER A 16 12.71 -12.06 -2.18
N GLY A 17 11.79 -12.87 -1.66
CA GLY A 17 11.85 -13.47 -0.31
C GLY A 17 11.12 -12.68 0.78
N SER A 18 11.59 -12.79 2.02
CA SER A 18 10.98 -12.20 3.23
C SER A 18 10.75 -10.68 3.15
N GLN A 19 11.59 -9.96 2.42
CA GLN A 19 11.46 -8.53 2.20
C GLN A 19 10.22 -8.16 1.38
N ALA A 20 9.78 -9.05 0.49
CA ALA A 20 8.55 -8.89 -0.27
C ALA A 20 7.31 -9.04 0.62
N SER A 21 7.30 -10.07 1.48
CA SER A 21 6.19 -10.34 2.40
C SER A 21 6.01 -9.19 3.40
N THR A 22 7.11 -8.74 4.04
CA THR A 22 7.05 -7.61 4.99
C THR A 22 6.59 -6.31 4.33
N ARG A 23 6.97 -6.07 3.06
CA ARG A 23 6.48 -4.91 2.30
C ARG A 23 4.99 -5.01 1.99
N LEU A 24 4.52 -6.18 1.57
CA LEU A 24 3.10 -6.39 1.28
C LEU A 24 2.24 -6.20 2.54
N GLU A 25 2.68 -6.71 3.69
CA GLU A 25 2.01 -6.46 4.98
C GLU A 25 2.01 -4.98 5.35
N SER A 26 3.13 -4.28 5.18
CA SER A 26 3.23 -2.83 5.42
C SER A 26 2.26 -2.04 4.55
N TYR A 27 2.17 -2.37 3.25
CA TYR A 27 1.22 -1.74 2.34
C TYR A 27 -0.23 -2.07 2.70
N TYR A 28 -0.53 -3.30 3.07
CA TYR A 28 -1.85 -3.70 3.54
C TYR A 28 -2.28 -2.85 4.74
N GLN A 29 -1.42 -2.75 5.77
CA GLN A 29 -1.72 -1.97 6.96
C GLN A 29 -1.91 -0.48 6.64
N THR A 30 -1.09 0.06 5.72
CA THR A 30 -1.22 1.45 5.26
C THR A 30 -2.59 1.69 4.62
N PHE A 31 -3.06 0.79 3.74
CA PHE A 31 -4.38 0.91 3.13
C PHE A 31 -5.53 0.78 4.14
N VAL A 32 -5.41 -0.11 5.13
CA VAL A 32 -6.40 -0.23 6.21
C VAL A 32 -6.49 1.06 7.02
N ASN A 33 -5.34 1.64 7.39
CA ASN A 33 -5.31 2.89 8.15
C ASN A 33 -5.92 4.05 7.33
N MET A 34 -5.53 4.19 6.06
CA MET A 34 -6.08 5.23 5.19
C MET A 34 -7.59 5.07 4.95
N ALA A 35 -8.11 3.84 4.87
CA ALA A 35 -9.54 3.57 4.80
C ALA A 35 -10.26 4.05 6.07
N ALA A 36 -9.70 3.77 7.25
CA ALA A 36 -10.25 4.22 8.52
C ALA A 36 -10.25 5.75 8.64
N ASP A 37 -9.14 6.39 8.29
CA ASP A 37 -8.97 7.85 8.36
C ASP A 37 -9.92 8.59 7.40
N THR A 38 -10.21 8.00 6.25
CA THR A 38 -11.05 8.61 5.21
C THR A 38 -12.52 8.23 5.31
N ARG A 39 -12.90 7.34 6.24
CA ARG A 39 -14.26 6.81 6.42
C ARG A 39 -15.33 7.89 6.57
N TYR A 40 -14.99 9.01 7.21
CA TYR A 40 -15.91 10.13 7.46
C TYR A 40 -15.69 11.32 6.52
N SER A 41 -14.79 11.19 5.55
CA SER A 41 -14.46 12.30 4.62
C SER A 41 -15.56 12.62 3.61
N GLY A 42 -16.62 11.79 3.51
CA GLY A 42 -17.70 11.96 2.53
C GLY A 42 -17.25 11.72 1.07
N THR A 43 -16.04 11.21 0.87
CA THR A 43 -15.47 10.87 -0.45
C THR A 43 -15.47 9.36 -0.67
N GLN A 44 -15.41 8.92 -1.93
CA GLN A 44 -15.24 7.51 -2.30
C GLN A 44 -13.83 6.96 -1.98
N LEU A 45 -12.99 7.75 -1.30
CA LEU A 45 -11.61 7.42 -1.03
C LEU A 45 -11.48 6.28 0.00
N GLY A 46 -12.39 6.21 0.97
CA GLY A 46 -12.48 5.09 1.91
C GLY A 46 -12.71 3.75 1.20
N ASP A 47 -13.72 3.69 0.33
CA ASP A 47 -14.05 2.50 -0.46
C ASP A 47 -12.89 2.07 -1.37
N PHE A 48 -12.17 3.06 -1.94
CA PHE A 48 -10.98 2.79 -2.73
C PHE A 48 -9.89 2.10 -1.91
N PHE A 49 -9.56 2.64 -0.74
CA PHE A 49 -8.53 2.07 0.13
C PHE A 49 -8.93 0.70 0.69
N GLU A 50 -10.20 0.50 1.05
CA GLU A 50 -10.72 -0.81 1.43
C GLU A 50 -10.57 -1.84 0.30
N ARG A 51 -10.92 -1.46 -0.94
CA ARG A 51 -10.78 -2.35 -2.10
C ARG A 51 -9.31 -2.73 -2.32
N LYS A 52 -8.38 -1.78 -2.17
CA LYS A 52 -6.93 -2.04 -2.29
C LYS A 52 -6.43 -2.98 -1.20
N ALA A 53 -6.82 -2.76 0.07
CA ALA A 53 -6.47 -3.64 1.17
C ALA A 53 -6.96 -5.08 0.93
N ARG A 54 -8.21 -5.24 0.46
CA ARG A 54 -8.80 -6.55 0.17
C ARG A 54 -8.06 -7.31 -0.92
N ILE A 55 -7.69 -6.64 -2.02
CA ILE A 55 -6.91 -7.26 -3.10
C ILE A 55 -5.55 -7.71 -2.57
N LEU A 56 -4.86 -6.86 -1.81
CA LEU A 56 -3.55 -7.19 -1.26
C LEU A 56 -3.61 -8.40 -0.32
N LYS A 57 -4.62 -8.46 0.56
CA LYS A 57 -4.85 -9.59 1.46
C LYS A 57 -5.01 -10.90 0.69
N LYS A 58 -5.84 -10.90 -0.36
CA LYS A 58 -6.04 -12.07 -1.22
C LYS A 58 -4.75 -12.50 -1.92
N THR A 59 -3.96 -11.54 -2.44
CA THR A 59 -2.67 -11.85 -3.05
C THR A 59 -1.67 -12.44 -2.06
N MET A 60 -1.64 -11.97 -0.81
CA MET A 60 -0.80 -12.58 0.23
C MET A 60 -1.26 -13.99 0.58
N GLU A 61 -2.57 -14.22 0.71
CA GLU A 61 -3.15 -15.56 0.94
C GLU A 61 -2.82 -16.54 -0.20
N GLU A 62 -2.75 -16.09 -1.45
CA GLU A 62 -2.36 -16.91 -2.61
C GLU A 62 -0.85 -17.22 -2.68
N LEU A 63 -0.01 -16.46 -1.96
CA LEU A 63 1.44 -16.63 -1.90
C LEU A 63 1.90 -17.49 -0.71
N THR A 64 0.99 -17.87 0.20
CA THR A 64 1.27 -18.64 1.42
C THR A 64 0.78 -20.08 1.27
#